data_AF-A0A8W8I7U0-F1
#
_entry.id   AF-A0A8W8I7U0-F1
#
_cell.length_a   1.000
_cell.length_b   1.000
_cell.length_c   1.000
_cell.angle_alpha   90.00
_cell.angle_beta   90.00
_cell.angle_gamma   90.00
#
_symmetry.space_group_name_H-M   'P 1'
#
loop_
_entity.id
_entity.type
_entity.pdbx_description
1 polymer ?
#
loop_
_entity_poly.entity_id
_entity_poly.type
_entity_poly.pdbx_seq_one_letter_code
_entity_poly.pdbx_strand_id
1 'polypeptide(L)'
;VDTTLSQTALDELQVLVHHDRGRFVCHRYRDISWEILGICQQMAGNLQAALYSYQQSLMQHPFNGIRTATQRRIQDIEGTFQH
;
A
#
# COMPACT_ATOMS: atom_id res chain seq x y z
N VAL A 1 7.35 10.53 18.20
CA VAL A 1 6.99 10.56 16.76
C VAL A 1 5.88 11.56 16.61
N ASP A 2 6.02 12.53 15.71
CA ASP A 2 4.94 13.47 15.42
C ASP A 2 3.90 12.75 14.55
N THR A 3 2.82 12.29 15.19
CA THR A 3 1.77 11.51 14.53
C THR A 3 0.96 12.35 13.55
N THR A 4 0.95 13.69 13.69
CA THR A 4 0.19 14.58 12.81
C THR A 4 0.85 14.68 11.44
N LEU A 5 2.16 14.92 11.40
CA LEU A 5 2.93 14.96 10.15
C LEU A 5 2.88 13.61 9.42
N SER A 6 2.99 12.50 10.15
CA SER A 6 2.87 11.16 9.57
C SER A 6 1.50 10.90 8.97
N GLN A 7 0.42 11.37 9.61
CA GLN A 7 -0.92 11.20 9.07
C GLN A 7 -1.12 12.04 7.80
N THR A 8 -0.67 13.31 7.80
CA THR A 8 -0.76 14.17 6.61
C THR A 8 0.00 13.57 5.42
N ALA A 9 1.22 13.07 5.65
CA ALA A 9 2.00 12.42 4.60
C ALA A 9 1.31 11.15 4.06
N LEU A 10 0.65 10.38 4.93
CA LEU A 10 -0.12 9.21 4.53
C LEU A 10 -1.34 9.60 3.68
N ASP A 11 -2.05 10.66 4.08
CA ASP A 11 -3.23 11.16 3.35
C ASP A 11 -2.82 11.65 1.94
N GLU A 12 -1.72 12.39 1.83
CA GLU A 12 -1.16 12.84 0.54
C GLU A 12 -0.73 11.66 -0.33
N LEU A 13 -0.09 10.66 0.25
CA LEU A 13 0.29 9.43 -0.47
C LEU A 13 -0.96 8.68 -0.97
N GLN A 14 -2.01 8.60 -0.16
CA GLN A 14 -3.26 7.96 -0.56
C GLN A 14 -3.89 8.70 -1.76
N VAL A 15 -3.93 10.03 -1.73
CA VAL A 15 -4.42 10.84 -2.86
C VAL A 15 -3.58 10.59 -4.11
N LEU A 16 -2.24 10.59 -3.99
CA LEU A 16 -1.34 10.32 -5.11
C LEU A 16 -1.59 8.95 -5.72
N VAL A 17 -1.61 7.88 -4.91
CA VAL A 17 -1.70 6.50 -5.43
C VAL A 17 -3.07 6.20 -6.03
N HIS A 18 -4.16 6.69 -5.42
CA HIS A 18 -5.52 6.44 -5.91
C HIS A 18 -5.88 7.27 -7.14
N HIS A 19 -5.45 8.54 -7.18
CA HIS A 19 -5.94 9.50 -8.17
C HIS A 19 -4.92 9.86 -9.25
N ASP A 20 -3.65 9.55 -9.06
CA ASP A 20 -2.69 9.73 -10.14
C ASP A 20 -3.11 8.86 -11.32
N ARG A 21 -3.15 9.47 -12.52
CA ARG A 21 -3.46 8.80 -13.79
C ARG A 21 -2.21 8.66 -14.66
N GLY A 22 -1.04 8.47 -14.04
CA GLY A 22 0.22 8.42 -14.76
C GLY A 22 0.93 9.77 -14.88
N ARG A 23 0.47 10.81 -14.16
CA ARG A 23 1.05 12.15 -14.25
C ARG A 23 2.31 12.27 -13.39
N PHE A 24 2.25 11.73 -12.18
CA PHE A 24 3.34 11.75 -11.21
C PHE A 24 3.95 10.36 -11.01
N VAL A 25 3.13 9.31 -11.08
CA VAL A 25 3.58 7.92 -10.95
C VAL A 25 3.34 7.22 -12.27
N CYS A 26 4.43 6.98 -13.02
CA CYS A 26 4.35 6.19 -14.25
C CYS A 26 3.64 4.86 -13.98
N HIS A 27 2.74 4.45 -14.89
CA HIS A 27 1.92 3.24 -14.74
C HIS A 27 2.73 1.98 -14.41
N ARG A 28 3.98 1.93 -14.88
CA ARG A 28 4.94 0.86 -14.62
C ARG A 28 5.31 0.69 -13.14
N TYR A 29 5.23 1.74 -12.33
CA TYR A 29 5.61 1.73 -10.92
C TYR A 29 4.40 1.70 -9.97
N ARG A 30 3.21 1.40 -10.48
CA ARG A 30 2.01 1.35 -9.65
C ARG A 30 2.01 0.19 -8.66
N ASP A 31 2.57 -0.96 -9.03
CA ASP A 31 2.70 -2.11 -8.13
C ASP A 31 3.46 -1.70 -6.84
N ILE A 32 4.62 -1.05 -6.97
CA ILE A 32 5.39 -0.60 -5.80
C ILE A 32 4.74 0.58 -5.08
N SER A 33 4.02 1.45 -5.78
CA SER A 33 3.33 2.59 -5.15
C SER A 33 2.21 2.13 -4.23
N TRP A 34 1.41 1.15 -4.68
CA TRP A 34 0.41 0.50 -3.84
C TRP A 34 1.02 -0.26 -2.67
N GLU A 35 2.17 -0.92 -2.88
CA GLU A 35 2.90 -1.60 -1.79
C GLU A 35 3.33 -0.64 -0.68
N ILE A 36 3.93 0.49 -1.06
CA ILE A 36 4.39 1.50 -0.09
C ILE A 36 3.20 2.07 0.68
N LEU A 37 2.09 2.39 0.00
CA LEU A 37 0.87 2.84 0.67
C LEU A 37 0.37 1.79 1.67
N GLY A 38 0.34 0.52 1.29
CA GLY A 38 -0.08 -0.58 2.18
C GLY A 38 0.80 -0.70 3.42
N ILE A 39 2.13 -0.57 3.28
CA ILE A 39 3.05 -0.59 4.42
C ILE A 39 2.78 0.58 5.37
N CYS A 40 2.60 1.80 4.85
CA CYS A 40 2.32 2.96 5.68
C CYS A 40 0.97 2.83 6.42
N GLN A 41 -0.07 2.31 5.75
CA GLN A 41 -1.37 2.05 6.37
C GLN A 41 -1.27 0.97 7.46
N GLN A 42 -0.48 -0.09 7.23
CA GLN A 42 -0.24 -1.13 8.22
C GLN A 42 0.51 -0.59 9.44
N MET A 43 1.54 0.25 9.23
CA MET A 43 2.27 0.93 10.31
C MET A 43 1.38 1.90 11.10
N ALA A 44 0.39 2.52 10.45
CA ALA A 44 -0.62 3.36 11.09
C ALA A 44 -1.73 2.55 11.79
N GLY A 45 -1.71 1.22 11.72
CA GLY A 45 -2.70 0.33 12.34
C GLY A 45 -3.99 0.14 11.53
N ASN A 46 -4.09 0.71 10.33
CA ASN A 46 -5.25 0.53 9.46
C ASN A 46 -5.08 -0.71 8.56
N LEU A 47 -5.28 -1.88 9.16
CA LEU A 47 -5.07 -3.18 8.50
C LEU A 47 -6.01 -3.39 7.30
N GLN A 48 -7.25 -2.89 7.37
CA GLN A 48 -8.21 -3.02 6.28
C GLN A 48 -7.77 -2.22 5.03
N ALA A 49 -7.29 -0.99 5.23
CA ALA A 49 -6.77 -0.19 4.13
C ALA A 49 -5.47 -0.80 3.57
N ALA A 50 -4.59 -1.28 4.44
CA ALA A 50 -3.35 -1.95 4.03
C ALA A 50 -3.62 -3.18 3.16
N LEU A 51 -4.56 -4.04 3.58
CA LEU A 51 -4.98 -5.22 2.83
C LEU A 51 -5.48 -4.83 1.44
N TYR A 52 -6.32 -3.80 1.34
CA TYR A 52 -6.80 -3.29 0.06
C TYR A 52 -5.63 -2.83 -0.83
N SER A 53 -4.70 -2.05 -0.29
CA SER A 53 -3.53 -1.57 -1.04
C SER A 53 -2.64 -2.71 -1.54
N TYR A 54 -2.40 -3.74 -0.73
CA TYR A 54 -1.65 -4.92 -1.16
C TYR A 54 -2.37 -5.70 -2.27
N GLN A 55 -3.70 -5.83 -2.20
CA GLN A 55 -4.49 -6.42 -3.27
C GLN A 55 -4.40 -5.61 -4.57
N GLN A 56 -4.44 -4.28 -4.49
CA GLN A 56 -4.23 -3.41 -5.66
C GLN A 56 -2.83 -3.59 -6.25
N SER A 57 -1.79 -3.67 -5.42
CA SER A 57 -0.40 -3.97 -5.83
C SER A 57 -0.32 -5.26 -6.66
N LEU A 58 -0.99 -6.34 -6.21
CA LEU A 58 -1.04 -7.62 -6.92
C LEU A 58 -1.82 -7.59 -8.24
N MET A 59 -2.75 -6.65 -8.41
CA MET A 59 -3.50 -6.46 -9.66
C MET A 59 -2.73 -5.65 -10.71
N GLN A 60 -1.66 -4.94 -10.32
CA GLN A 60 -0.83 -4.21 -11.26
C GLN A 60 0.14 -5.15 -12.01
N HIS A 61 0.71 -4.64 -13.11
CA HIS A 61 1.80 -5.33 -13.78
C HIS A 61 3.01 -5.43 -12.83
N PRO A 62 3.56 -6.63 -12.59
CA PRO A 62 4.56 -6.87 -11.55
C PRO A 62 5.96 -6.46 -12.00
N PHE A 63 6.18 -5.16 -12.17
CA PHE A 63 7.44 -4.62 -12.67
C PHE A 63 8.57 -4.71 -11.63
N ASN A 64 8.26 -4.58 -10.34
CA ASN A 64 9.25 -4.48 -9.27
C ASN A 64 9.55 -5.82 -8.57
N GLY A 65 8.95 -6.93 -8.99
CA GLY A 65 9.24 -8.26 -8.45
C GLY A 65 8.79 -8.46 -6.98
N ILE A 66 7.87 -7.63 -6.48
CA ILE A 66 7.48 -7.60 -5.05
C ILE A 66 6.35 -8.56 -4.67
N ARG A 67 5.71 -9.24 -5.64
CA ARG A 67 4.49 -10.04 -5.41
C ARG A 67 4.58 -11.03 -4.25
N THR A 68 5.68 -11.77 -4.13
CA THR A 68 5.85 -12.75 -3.04
C THR A 68 5.88 -12.07 -1.68
N ALA A 69 6.50 -10.90 -1.57
CA ALA A 69 6.51 -10.14 -0.32
C ALA A 69 5.12 -9.59 -0.01
N THR A 70 4.41 -9.04 -1.01
CA THR A 70 3.02 -8.57 -0.90
C THR A 70 2.08 -9.68 -0.42
N GLN A 71 2.18 -10.88 -0.99
CA GLN A 71 1.36 -12.03 -0.59
C GLN A 71 1.60 -12.45 0.87
N ARG A 72 2.86 -12.45 1.34
CA ARG A 72 3.15 -12.74 2.75
C ARG A 72 2.52 -11.71 3.67
N ARG A 73 2.61 -10.41 3.34
CA ARG A 73 1.99 -9.35 4.14
C ARG A 73 0.46 -9.48 4.21
N ILE A 74 -0.17 -9.90 3.12
CA ILE A 74 -1.62 -10.22 3.11
C ILE A 74 -1.92 -11.36 4.08
N GLN A 75 -1.16 -12.46 4.01
CA GLN A 75 -1.34 -13.60 4.91
C GLN A 75 -1.13 -13.22 6.38
N ASP A 76 -0.13 -12.39 6.67
CA ASP A 76 0.14 -11.89 8.02
C ASP A 76 -1.04 -11.08 8.54
N ILE A 77 -1.61 -10.17 7.73
CA ILE A 77 -2.80 -9.39 8.09
C ILE A 77 -4.02 -10.31 8.28
N GLU A 78 -4.28 -11.24 7.37
CA GLU A 78 -5.41 -12.16 7.47
C GLU A 78 -5.32 -13.03 8.75
N GLY A 79 -4.12 -13.46 9.12
CA GLY A 79 -3.87 -14.16 10.38
C GLY A 79 -4.19 -13.33 11.62
N THR A 80 -4.05 -11.99 11.57
CA THR A 80 -4.42 -11.13 12.72
C THR A 80 -5.93 -11.09 12.99
N PHE A 81 -6.78 -11.34 11.99
CA PHE A 81 -8.23 -11.34 12.17
C PHE A 81 -8.77 -12.67 12.72
N GLN A 82 -7.94 -13.71 12.79
CA GLN A 82 -8.32 -15.05 13.28
C GLN A 82 -8.08 -15.25 14.78
N HIS A 83 -7.54 -14.22 15.46
CA HIS A 83 -7.28 -14.19 16.90
C HIS A 83 -8.14 -13.11 17.58
#